data_AF-A0A946EGI5-F1
#
_entry.id   AF-A0A946EGI5-F1
#
_cell.length_a   1.000
_cell.length_b   1.000
_cell.length_c   1.000
_cell.angle_alpha   90.00
_cell.angle_beta   90.00
_cell.angle_gamma   90.00
#
_symmetry.space_group_name_H-M   'P 1'
#
loop_
_entity.id
_entity.type
_entity.pdbx_description
1 polymer ?
#
loop_
_entity_poly.entity_id
_entity_poly.type
_entity_poly.pdbx_seq_one_letter_code
_entity_poly.pdbx_strand_id
1 'polypeptide(L)' 'MREGDMYFEDFVVGYCFTTDRYLVPKDEIIDFARQWDPQPFHIDETVVDDYPYGGLIASG' A
#
# COMPACT_ATOMS: atom_id res chain seq x y z
N MET A 1 -27.37 12.90 -9.80
CA MET A 1 -26.29 13.34 -8.88
C MET A 1 -26.31 12.40 -7.70
N ARG A 2 -25.16 11.91 -7.27
CA ARG A 2 -25.09 11.01 -6.12
C ARG A 2 -24.82 11.84 -4.88
N GLU A 3 -25.34 11.39 -3.75
CA GLU A 3 -24.94 11.93 -2.46
C GLU A 3 -23.44 11.65 -2.28
N GLY A 4 -22.65 12.71 -2.05
CA GLY A 4 -21.18 12.62 -1.90
C GLY A 4 -20.34 13.06 -3.11
N ASP A 5 -20.94 13.50 -4.22
CA ASP A 5 -20.18 14.11 -5.31
C ASP A 5 -19.57 15.45 -4.84
N MET A 6 -18.24 15.60 -4.97
CA MET A 6 -17.55 16.89 -4.77
C MET A 6 -17.30 17.57 -6.11
N TYR A 7 -17.58 18.88 -6.18
CA TYR A 7 -17.25 19.72 -7.33
C TYR A 7 -16.00 20.55 -7.06
N PHE A 8 -15.49 21.20 -8.10
CA PHE A 8 -14.25 21.98 -8.00
C PHE A 8 -14.34 23.09 -6.94
N GLU A 9 -15.51 23.74 -6.85
CA GLU A 9 -15.79 24.84 -5.93
C GLU A 9 -15.90 24.39 -4.46
N ASP A 10 -16.08 23.09 -4.19
CA ASP A 10 -16.20 22.54 -2.84
C ASP A 10 -14.83 22.27 -2.19
N PHE A 11 -13.75 22.26 -2.98
CA PHE A 11 -12.40 22.06 -2.47
C PHE A 11 -11.87 23.33 -1.79
N VAL A 12 -11.39 23.18 -0.56
CA VAL A 12 -10.69 24.24 0.19
C VAL A 12 -9.24 23.86 0.45
N VAL A 13 -8.36 24.86 0.49
CA VAL A 13 -6.94 24.64 0.83
C VAL A 13 -6.86 24.04 2.24
N GLY A 14 -6.16 22.90 2.34
CA GLY A 14 -6.04 22.16 3.60
C GLY A 14 -7.17 21.18 3.89
N TYR A 15 -8.06 20.91 2.93
CA TYR A 15 -9.03 19.83 3.06
C TYR A 15 -8.33 18.49 3.32
N CYS A 16 -8.73 17.82 4.40
CA CYS A 16 -8.24 16.51 4.81
C CYS A 16 -9.44 15.62 5.19
N PHE A 17 -9.32 14.33 4.91
CA PHE A 17 -10.28 13.32 5.35
C PHE A 17 -9.54 12.07 5.84
N THR A 18 -10.25 11.22 6.58
CA THR A 18 -9.72 9.96 7.08
C THR A 18 -10.51 8.82 6.47
N THR A 19 -9.81 7.81 5.96
CA THR A 19 -10.41 6.57 5.48
C THR A 19 -10.50 5.56 6.60
N ASP A 20 -11.30 4.52 6.38
CA ASP A 20 -11.20 3.32 7.19
C ASP A 20 -9.81 2.68 7.06
N ARG A 21 -9.44 1.93 8.10
CA ARG A 21 -8.19 1.17 8.11
C ARG A 21 -8.39 -0.14 7.36
N TYR A 22 -7.40 -0.49 6.54
CA TYR A 22 -7.33 -1.80 5.89
C TYR A 22 -6.07 -2.53 6.37
N LEU A 23 -6.24 -3.76 6.85
CA LEU A 23 -5.11 -4.64 7.16
C LEU A 23 -4.71 -5.31 5.85
N VAL A 24 -3.57 -4.94 5.29
CA VAL A 24 -3.02 -5.61 4.11
C VAL A 24 -2.47 -6.98 4.52
N PRO A 25 -3.06 -8.09 4.06
CA PRO A 25 -2.55 -9.43 4.34
C PRO A 25 -1.20 -9.67 3.66
N LYS A 26 -0.40 -10.57 4.24
CA LYS A 26 0.94 -10.90 3.74
C LYS A 26 0.93 -11.48 2.32
N ASP A 27 -0.05 -12.32 2.02
CA ASP A 27 -0.28 -12.88 0.69
C ASP A 27 -0.58 -11.79 -0.32
N GLU A 28 -1.39 -10.79 0.02
CA GLU A 28 -1.64 -9.63 -0.85
C GLU A 28 -0.36 -8.81 -1.10
N ILE A 29 0.49 -8.62 -0.08
CA ILE A 29 1.80 -7.98 -0.22
C ILE A 29 2.67 -8.72 -1.24
N ILE A 30 2.78 -10.05 -1.09
CA ILE A 30 3.61 -10.89 -1.96
C ILE A 30 3.04 -10.94 -3.37
N ASP A 31 1.72 -11.08 -3.53
CA ASP A 31 1.07 -11.18 -4.84
C ASP A 31 1.20 -9.86 -5.62
N PHE A 32 1.03 -8.72 -4.95
CA PHE A 32 1.27 -7.42 -5.56
C PHE A 32 2.72 -7.27 -6.03
N ALA A 33 3.68 -7.59 -5.16
CA ALA A 33 5.10 -7.49 -5.50
C ALA A 33 5.50 -8.44 -6.64
N ARG A 34 4.99 -9.67 -6.66
CA ARG A 34 5.22 -10.61 -7.78
C ARG A 34 4.78 -10.03 -9.12
N GLN A 35 3.70 -9.27 -9.13
CA GLN A 35 3.15 -8.70 -10.36
C GLN A 35 3.91 -7.45 -10.81
N TRP A 36 4.32 -6.59 -9.86
CA TRP A 36 4.74 -5.23 -10.18
C TRP A 36 6.19 -4.90 -9.81
N ASP A 37 6.73 -5.52 -8.75
CA ASP A 37 8.04 -5.21 -8.18
C ASP A 37 8.64 -6.43 -7.47
N PRO A 38 9.12 -7.43 -8.24
CA PRO A 38 9.51 -8.73 -7.70
C PRO A 38 10.91 -8.71 -7.07
N GLN A 39 11.23 -7.69 -6.28
CA GLN A 39 12.48 -7.67 -5.54
C GLN A 39 12.45 -8.74 -4.44
N PRO A 40 13.58 -9.43 -4.15
CA PRO A 40 13.56 -10.59 -3.27
C PRO A 40 13.02 -10.31 -1.86
N PHE A 41 13.30 -9.13 -1.30
CA PHE A 41 12.78 -8.69 0.01
C PHE A 41 11.28 -8.36 0.04
N HIS A 42 10.56 -8.49 -1.08
CA HIS A 42 9.11 -8.39 -1.16
C HIS A 42 8.41 -9.74 -1.34
N ILE A 43 9.11 -10.77 -1.83
CA ILE A 43 8.47 -12.01 -2.30
C ILE A 43 9.03 -13.29 -1.66
N ASP A 44 10.21 -13.21 -1.03
CA ASP A 44 10.90 -14.37 -0.50
C ASP A 44 11.42 -14.14 0.93
N GLU A 45 10.83 -14.86 1.87
CA GLU A 45 11.22 -14.83 3.29
C GLU A 45 12.58 -15.45 3.55
N THR A 46 13.07 -16.31 2.66
CA THR A 46 14.30 -17.06 2.89
C THR A 46 15.55 -16.21 2.71
N VAL A 47 15.40 -15.01 2.13
CA VAL A 47 16.50 -14.08 1.82
C VAL A 47 16.37 -12.75 2.57
N VAL A 48 15.41 -12.60 3.49
CA VAL A 48 15.17 -11.31 4.18
C VAL A 48 16.37 -10.87 5.03
N ASP A 49 17.15 -11.83 5.53
CA ASP A 49 18.37 -11.58 6.32
C ASP A 49 19.51 -10.98 5.47
N ASP A 50 19.43 -11.07 4.14
CA ASP A 50 20.38 -10.42 3.23
C ASP A 50 20.09 -8.91 3.07
N TYR A 51 18.98 -8.43 3.64
CA TYR A 51 18.51 -7.06 3.50
C TYR A 51 18.32 -6.38 4.88
N PRO A 52 18.43 -5.04 4.95
CA PRO A 52 18.46 -4.30 6.22
C PRO A 52 17.10 -4.20 6.94
N TYR A 53 16.04 -4.83 6.40
CA TYR A 53 14.67 -4.65 6.85
C TYR A 53 14.27 -5.62 7.98
N GLY A 54 15.04 -6.69 8.20
CA GLY A 54 14.78 -7.68 9.26
C GLY A 54 13.50 -8.50 9.05
N GLY A 55 13.02 -8.57 7.80
CA GLY A 55 11.81 -9.29 7.41
C GLY A 55 11.32 -8.86 6.03
N LEU A 56 10.22 -9.47 5.58
CA LEU A 56 9.51 -9.00 4.39
C LEU A 56 8.95 -7.60 4.61
N ILE A 57 9.08 -6.77 3.58
CA ILE A 57 8.45 -5.45 3.51
C ILE A 57 7.51 -5.38 2.31
N ALA A 58 6.47 -4.56 2.40
CA ALA A 58 5.62 -4.30 1.24
C ALA A 58 6.35 -3.44 0.20
N SER A 59 6.05 -3.66 -1.08
CA SER A 59 6.45 -2.74 -2.15
C SER A 59 5.68 -1.43 -1.98
N GLY A 60 6.39 -0.30 -2.06
CA GLY A 60 5.88 1.03 -1.70
C GLY A 60 6.71 2.16 -2.27
#